data_AF-A0A433TNF1-F1
#
_entry.id   AF-A0A433TNF1-F1
#
_cell.length_a   1.000
_cell.length_b   1.000
_cell.length_c   1.000
_cell.angle_alpha   90.00
_cell.angle_beta   90.00
_cell.angle_gamma   90.00
#
_symmetry.space_group_name_H-M   'P 1'
#
loop_
_entity.id
_entity.type
_entity.pdbx_description
1 polymer ?
#
loop_
_entity_poly.entity_id
_entity_poly.type
_entity_poly.pdbx_seq_one_letter_code
_entity_poly.pdbx_strand_id
1 'polypeptide(L)'
;MAEETVVSFIMLPSMVFLALAALFLLSNAMEWLMGYCENSKCGRMTAVFLDLLYSILQILAVPVSVLMVISSVVLLSILAVIQTIVWAFLVLLTNPIGIVALAVVSVLTMQHY
;
A
#
# COMPACT_ATOMS: atom_id res chain seq x y z
N MET A 1 -6.16 -16.05 -13.97
CA MET A 1 -6.65 -15.03 -13.02
C MET A 1 -5.87 -14.97 -11.70
N ALA A 2 -5.16 -16.03 -11.27
CA ALA A 2 -4.36 -16.00 -10.03
C ALA A 2 -2.93 -15.43 -10.19
N GLU A 3 -2.39 -15.30 -11.41
CA GLU A 3 -1.05 -14.73 -11.63
C GLU A 3 -1.01 -13.19 -11.49
N GLU A 4 -2.08 -12.49 -11.87
CA GLU A 4 -2.13 -11.02 -11.79
C GLU A 4 -2.17 -10.51 -10.35
N THR A 5 -2.74 -11.29 -9.42
CA THR A 5 -2.81 -10.91 -8.02
C THR A 5 -1.43 -10.97 -7.36
N VAL A 6 -0.60 -11.98 -7.64
CA VAL A 6 0.73 -12.13 -7.03
C VAL A 6 1.68 -10.98 -7.44
N VAL A 7 1.63 -10.55 -8.72
CA VAL A 7 2.42 -9.40 -9.19
C VAL A 7 2.00 -8.11 -8.50
N SER A 8 0.68 -7.91 -8.31
CA SER A 8 0.13 -6.75 -7.62
C SER A 8 0.57 -6.69 -6.14
N PHE A 9 0.68 -7.85 -5.47
CA PHE A 9 1.14 -7.94 -4.08
C PHE A 9 2.60 -7.52 -3.86
N ILE A 10 3.50 -7.83 -4.80
CA ILE A 10 4.92 -7.43 -4.70
C ILE A 10 5.09 -5.97 -5.15
N MET A 11 4.34 -5.55 -6.17
CA MET A 11 4.46 -4.19 -6.70
C MET A 11 3.94 -3.12 -5.73
N LEU A 12 2.86 -3.38 -4.99
CA LEU A 12 2.26 -2.40 -4.09
C LEU A 12 3.22 -1.81 -3.04
N PRO A 13 3.93 -2.61 -2.22
CA PRO A 13 4.88 -2.06 -1.27
C PRO A 13 6.03 -1.33 -2.00
N SER A 14 6.53 -1.87 -3.11
CA SER A 14 7.62 -1.23 -3.86
C SER A 14 7.25 0.15 -4.41
N MET A 15 6.01 0.34 -4.88
CA MET A 15 5.51 1.62 -5.36
C MET A 15 5.33 2.63 -4.22
N VAL A 16 4.90 2.19 -3.03
CA VAL A 16 4.82 3.04 -1.83
C VAL A 16 6.21 3.50 -1.41
N PHE A 17 7.20 2.61 -1.36
CA PHE A 17 8.59 2.97 -1.07
C PHE A 17 9.17 3.93 -2.11
N LEU A 18 8.89 3.71 -3.40
CA LEU A 18 9.34 4.59 -4.48
C LEU A 18 8.71 5.99 -4.37
N ALA A 19 7.43 6.08 -4.06
CA ALA A 19 6.72 7.36 -3.85
C ALA A 19 7.27 8.12 -2.63
N LEU A 20 7.52 7.42 -1.52
CA LEU A 20 8.15 8.01 -0.34
C LEU A 20 9.58 8.50 -0.63
N ALA A 21 10.37 7.73 -1.38
CA ALA A 21 11.71 8.15 -1.80
C ALA A 21 11.65 9.39 -2.72
N ALA A 22 10.71 9.44 -3.67
CA ALA A 22 10.52 10.58 -4.54
C ALA A 22 10.13 11.85 -3.76
N LEU A 23 9.23 11.73 -2.78
CA LEU A 23 8.85 12.83 -1.89
C LEU A 23 10.05 13.34 -1.08
N PHE A 24 10.88 12.43 -0.56
CA PHE A 24 12.08 12.80 0.18
C PHE A 24 13.10 13.53 -0.71
N LEU A 25 13.32 13.05 -1.93
CA LEU A 25 14.19 13.71 -2.90
C LEU A 25 13.68 15.09 -3.29
N LEU A 26 12.36 15.26 -3.49
CA LEU A 26 11.74 16.55 -3.78
C LEU A 26 11.91 17.54 -2.62
N SER A 27 11.74 17.07 -1.38
CA SER A 27 11.96 17.89 -0.19
C SER A 27 13.41 18.39 -0.11
N ASN A 28 14.37 17.48 -0.29
CA ASN A 28 15.79 17.82 -0.22
C ASN A 28 16.22 18.73 -1.38
N ALA A 29 15.69 18.51 -2.59
CA ALA A 29 15.93 19.37 -3.73
C ALA A 29 15.45 20.80 -3.48
N MET A 30 14.30 20.98 -2.82
CA MET A 30 13.83 22.32 -2.46
C MET A 30 14.66 22.99 -1.38
N GLU A 31 15.10 22.26 -0.35
CA GLU A 31 16.03 22.82 0.65
C GLU A 31 17.31 23.31 -0.02
N TRP A 32 17.87 22.51 -0.91
CA TRP A 32 19.05 22.89 -1.67
C TRP A 32 18.81 24.13 -2.54
N LEU A 33 17.64 24.21 -3.20
CA LEU A 33 17.25 25.35 -4.01
C LEU A 33 17.10 26.63 -3.18
N MET A 34 16.51 26.54 -1.97
CA MET A 34 16.41 27.66 -1.03
C MET A 34 17.80 28.16 -0.62
N GLY A 35 18.70 27.26 -0.22
CA GLY A 35 20.07 27.61 0.15
C GLY A 35 20.87 28.20 -1.00
N TYR A 36 20.66 27.72 -2.23
CA TYR A 36 21.27 28.32 -3.42
C TYR A 36 20.73 29.73 -3.68
N CYS A 37 19.42 29.93 -3.53
CA CYS A 37 18.74 31.21 -3.75
C CYS A 37 19.18 32.29 -2.74
N GLU A 38 19.42 31.90 -1.50
CA GLU A 38 19.98 32.77 -0.45
C GLU A 38 21.41 33.19 -0.78
N ASN A 39 22.26 32.25 -1.23
CA ASN A 39 23.64 32.54 -1.63
C ASN A 39 23.75 33.40 -2.89
N SER A 40 22.85 33.23 -3.85
CA SER A 40 22.89 33.92 -5.15
C SER A 40 22.18 35.28 -5.17
N LYS A 41 21.72 35.78 -4.01
CA LYS A 41 20.93 37.02 -3.88
C LYS A 41 19.73 37.03 -4.82
N CYS A 42 18.95 35.95 -4.80
CA CYS A 42 17.65 35.93 -5.44
C CYS A 42 16.82 37.17 -5.10
N GLY A 43 16.00 37.60 -6.05
CA GLY A 43 15.01 38.66 -5.81
C GLY A 43 14.13 38.33 -4.60
N ARG A 44 13.76 39.35 -3.82
CA ARG A 44 12.92 39.20 -2.62
C ARG A 44 11.61 38.48 -2.92
N MET A 45 11.08 38.67 -4.13
CA MET A 45 9.84 38.03 -4.60
C MET A 45 10.00 36.53 -4.86
N THR A 46 11.14 36.10 -5.43
CA THR A 46 11.43 34.67 -5.67
C THR A 46 11.68 33.91 -4.38
N ALA A 47 12.38 34.51 -3.41
CA ALA A 47 12.60 33.90 -2.10
C ALA A 47 11.28 33.63 -1.35
N VAL A 48 10.37 34.61 -1.32
CA VAL A 48 9.04 34.46 -0.70
C VAL A 48 8.22 33.37 -1.39
N PHE A 49 8.28 33.30 -2.72
CA PHE A 49 7.53 32.28 -3.47
C PHE A 49 8.05 30.87 -3.22
N LEU A 50 9.38 30.69 -3.13
CA LEU A 50 10.01 29.41 -2.80
C LEU A 50 9.63 28.95 -1.38
N ASP A 51 9.67 29.86 -0.41
CA ASP A 51 9.35 29.57 0.99
C ASP A 51 7.88 29.15 1.17
N LEU A 52 6.98 29.83 0.44
CA LEU A 52 5.57 29.47 0.40
C LEU A 52 5.34 28.09 -0.23
N LEU A 53 6.04 27.79 -1.33
CA LEU A 53 5.97 26.49 -2.00
C LEU A 53 6.49 25.36 -1.10
N TYR A 54 7.59 25.59 -0.40
CA TYR A 54 8.17 24.66 0.57
C TYR A 54 7.21 24.36 1.72
N SER A 55 6.61 25.40 2.29
CA SER A 55 5.62 25.27 3.37
C SER A 55 4.40 24.47 2.93
N ILE A 56 3.85 24.75 1.75
CA ILE A 56 2.71 24.00 1.20
C ILE A 56 3.09 22.53 0.97
N LEU A 57 4.28 22.27 0.41
CA LEU A 57 4.72 20.90 0.18
C LEU A 57 4.88 20.13 1.49
N GLN A 58 5.50 20.72 2.52
CA GLN A 58 5.65 20.11 3.84
C GLN A 58 4.28 19.79 4.48
N ILE A 59 3.35 20.74 4.44
CA ILE A 59 1.99 20.57 4.98
C ILE A 59 1.24 19.45 4.27
N LEU A 60 1.46 19.24 2.97
CA LEU A 60 0.81 18.18 2.20
C LEU A 60 1.57 16.84 2.28
N ALA A 61 2.89 16.85 2.35
CA ALA A 61 3.71 15.64 2.32
C ALA A 61 3.50 14.77 3.57
N VAL A 62 3.35 15.39 4.75
CA VAL A 62 3.10 14.66 6.01
C VAL A 62 1.77 13.90 5.99
N PRO A 63 0.60 14.51 5.74
CA PRO A 63 -0.67 13.77 5.70
C PRO A 63 -0.71 12.76 4.54
N VAL A 64 -0.11 13.06 3.38
CA VAL A 64 -0.06 12.12 2.25
C VAL A 64 0.79 10.88 2.58
N SER A 65 1.97 11.07 3.19
CA SER A 65 2.81 9.94 3.61
C SER A 65 2.12 9.08 4.68
N VAL A 66 1.46 9.69 5.67
CA VAL A 66 0.66 8.97 6.67
C VAL A 66 -0.49 8.20 6.02
N LEU A 67 -1.23 8.82 5.10
CA LEU A 67 -2.31 8.15 4.35
C LEU A 67 -1.79 6.98 3.52
N MET A 68 -0.66 7.12 2.85
CA MET A 68 -0.04 6.04 2.08
C MET A 68 0.36 4.86 2.99
N VAL A 69 0.98 5.14 4.14
CA VAL A 69 1.35 4.09 5.10
C VAL A 69 0.11 3.37 5.62
N ILE A 70 -0.90 4.11 6.09
CA ILE A 70 -2.14 3.52 6.61
C ILE A 70 -2.83 2.67 5.54
N SER A 71 -2.97 3.20 4.32
CA SER A 71 -3.58 2.48 3.20
C SER A 71 -2.83 1.18 2.88
N SER A 72 -1.49 1.21 2.87
CA SER A 72 -0.67 0.02 2.63
C SER A 72 -0.85 -1.06 3.71
N VAL A 73 -0.88 -0.66 4.99
CA VAL A 73 -1.10 -1.58 6.12
C VAL A 73 -2.48 -2.21 6.05
N VAL A 74 -3.52 -1.40 5.82
CA VAL A 74 -4.90 -1.88 5.68
C VAL A 74 -5.00 -2.87 4.52
N LEU A 75 -4.44 -2.55 3.35
CA LEU A 75 -4.51 -3.42 2.20
C LEU A 75 -3.79 -4.74 2.45
N LEU A 76 -2.57 -4.71 3.00
CA LEU A 76 -1.81 -5.91 3.37
C LEU A 76 -2.57 -6.78 4.38
N SER A 77 -3.27 -6.16 5.35
CA SER A 77 -4.05 -6.88 6.35
C SER A 77 -5.26 -7.62 5.74
N ILE A 78 -6.03 -6.97 4.86
CA ILE A 78 -7.17 -7.58 4.16
C ILE A 78 -6.69 -8.75 3.30
N LEU A 79 -5.60 -8.53 2.59
CA LEU A 79 -5.00 -9.52 1.73
C LEU A 79 -4.50 -10.77 2.49
N ALA A 80 -3.86 -10.58 3.65
CA ALA A 80 -3.47 -11.68 4.53
C ALA A 80 -4.67 -12.49 5.05
N VAL A 81 -5.77 -11.81 5.38
CA VAL A 81 -7.03 -12.47 5.78
C VAL A 81 -7.59 -13.32 4.63
N ILE A 82 -7.66 -12.78 3.42
CA ILE A 82 -8.15 -13.54 2.25
C ILE A 82 -7.27 -14.76 2.02
N GLN A 83 -5.95 -14.60 2.10
CA GLN A 83 -5.01 -15.71 1.87
C GLN A 83 -5.17 -16.82 2.91
N THR A 84 -5.36 -16.49 4.19
CA THR A 84 -5.57 -17.50 5.24
C THR A 84 -6.90 -18.25 5.06
N ILE A 85 -7.98 -17.57 4.64
CA ILE A 85 -9.26 -18.22 4.31
C ILE A 85 -9.11 -19.19 3.14
N VAL A 86 -8.45 -18.77 2.05
CA VAL A 86 -8.20 -19.63 0.88
C VAL A 86 -7.37 -20.85 1.29
N TRP A 87 -6.33 -20.65 2.10
CA TRP A 87 -5.48 -21.74 2.57
C TRP A 87 -6.25 -22.73 3.45
N ALA A 88 -7.10 -22.23 4.36
CA ALA A 88 -7.96 -23.07 5.19
C ALA A 88 -8.94 -23.90 4.35
N PHE A 89 -9.53 -23.32 3.30
CA PHE A 89 -10.41 -24.03 2.38
C PHE A 89 -9.67 -25.09 1.56
N LEU A 90 -8.47 -24.78 1.06
CA LEU A 90 -7.62 -25.74 0.36
C LEU A 90 -7.23 -26.91 1.27
N VAL A 91 -6.90 -26.65 2.54
CA VAL A 91 -6.63 -27.69 3.54
C VAL A 91 -7.87 -28.55 3.80
N LEU A 92 -9.07 -27.95 3.87
CA LEU A 92 -10.32 -28.69 4.03
C LEU A 92 -10.61 -29.61 2.84
N LEU A 93 -10.36 -29.14 1.61
CA LEU A 93 -10.55 -29.91 0.38
C LEU A 93 -9.48 -31.00 0.16
N THR A 94 -8.27 -30.80 0.66
CA THR A 94 -7.17 -31.77 0.50
C THR A 94 -7.12 -32.80 1.63
N ASN A 95 -7.79 -32.54 2.76
CA ASN A 95 -7.92 -33.53 3.82
C ASN A 95 -8.99 -34.58 3.46
N PRO A 96 -8.64 -35.89 3.46
CA PRO A 96 -9.61 -36.96 3.17
C PRO A 96 -10.79 -36.96 4.15
N ILE A 97 -10.56 -36.51 5.40
CA ILE A 97 -11.60 -36.35 6.42
C ILE A 97 -12.61 -35.25 6.03
N GLY A 98 -12.14 -34.16 5.43
CA GLY A 98 -13.00 -33.05 4.98
C GLY A 98 -13.88 -33.45 3.80
N ILE A 99 -13.32 -34.19 2.84
CA ILE A 99 -14.06 -34.75 1.70
C ILE A 99 -15.13 -35.75 2.17
N VAL A 100 -14.77 -36.66 3.09
CA VAL A 100 -15.72 -37.65 3.63
C VAL A 100 -16.83 -36.97 4.42
N ALA A 101 -16.54 -35.94 5.23
CA ALA A 101 -17.57 -35.19 5.94
C ALA A 101 -18.53 -34.46 4.98
N LEU A 102 -18.03 -33.84 3.93
CA LEU A 102 -18.84 -33.20 2.89
C LEU A 102 -19.71 -34.21 2.12
N ALA A 103 -19.17 -35.40 1.84
CA ALA A 103 -19.92 -36.49 1.21
C ALA A 103 -21.02 -37.06 2.14
N VAL A 104 -20.76 -37.19 3.44
CA VAL A 104 -21.75 -37.65 4.41
C VAL A 104 -22.88 -36.64 4.57
N VAL A 105 -22.57 -35.34 4.64
CA VAL A 105 -23.58 -34.28 4.74
C VAL A 105 -24.44 -34.21 3.47
N SER A 106 -23.86 -34.36 2.27
CA SER A 106 -24.62 -34.33 1.01
C SER A 106 -25.54 -35.54 0.86
N VAL A 107 -25.12 -36.72 1.32
CA VAL A 107 -25.96 -37.92 1.34
C VAL A 107 -27.10 -37.80 2.36
N LEU A 108 -26.82 -37.28 3.56
CA LEU A 108 -27.84 -37.04 4.59
C LEU A 108 -28.88 -36.01 4.15
N THR A 109 -28.48 -34.97 3.41
CA THR A 109 -29.43 -33.97 2.86
C THR A 109 -30.29 -34.52 1.74
N MET A 110 -29.77 -35.43 0.91
CA MET A 110 -30.57 -36.11 -0.11
C MET A 110 -31.61 -37.09 0.47
N GLN A 111 -31.38 -37.65 1.67
CA GLN A 111 -32.35 -38.55 2.31
C GLN A 111 -33.54 -37.83 2.97
N HIS A 112 -33.46 -36.51 3.13
CA HIS A 112 -34.52 -35.71 3.73
C HIS A 112 -35.37 -34.93 2.70
N TYR A 113 -35.24 -35.25 1.42
CA TYR A 113 -36.10 -34.76 0.34
C TYR A 113 -36.88 -35.90 -0.32
#